data_AF-A0A9Q3P4P7-F1
#
_entry.id   AF-A0A9Q3P4P7-F1
#
_cell.length_a   1.000
_cell.length_b   1.000
_cell.length_c   1.000
_cell.angle_alpha   90.00
_cell.angle_beta   90.00
_cell.angle_gamma   90.00
#
_symmetry.space_group_name_H-M   'P 1'
#
loop_
_entity.id
_entity.type
_entity.pdbx_description
1 polymer ?
#
loop_
_entity_poly.entity_id
_entity_poly.type
_entity_poly.pdbx_seq_one_letter_code
_entity_poly.pdbx_strand_id
1 'polypeptide(L)'
;MVWLSSKNIKSTIPIKKLSERWLGPFSILKKISTHAYHLKLPSQLKSIHPVFHISLLEPVKTSTIPNQNQEHPPPIILEEEEEWEVYQIMDSKLKREK
;
A
#
# COMPACT_ATOMS: atom_id res chain seq x y z
N MET A 1 7.82 10.11 -6.02
CA MET A 1 7.32 9.73 -4.68
C MET A 1 8.04 8.48 -4.21
N VAL A 2 8.18 8.25 -2.90
CA VAL A 2 8.88 7.08 -2.33
C VAL A 2 8.06 6.44 -1.22
N TRP A 3 8.07 5.11 -1.15
CA TRP A 3 7.61 4.34 0.00
C TRP A 3 8.66 4.37 1.11
N LEU A 4 8.22 4.43 2.36
CA LEU A 4 9.08 4.39 3.55
C LEU A 4 8.92 3.07 4.30
N SER A 5 10.01 2.36 4.53
CA SER A 5 9.98 1.10 5.28
C SER A 5 9.53 1.33 6.73
N SER A 6 8.53 0.57 7.19
CA SER A 6 8.00 0.64 8.55
C SER A 6 8.87 -0.07 9.61
N LYS A 7 9.98 -0.71 9.22
CA LYS A 7 10.85 -1.51 10.11
C LYS A 7 11.19 -0.83 11.45
N ASN A 8 11.41 0.48 11.44
CA ASN A 8 11.84 1.26 12.60
C ASN A 8 10.75 2.21 13.12
N ILE A 9 9.50 2.04 12.68
CA ILE A 9 8.39 2.91 13.02
C ILE A 9 7.38 2.09 13.83
N LYS A 10 7.07 2.56 15.03
CA LYS A 10 6.07 1.90 15.87
C LYS A 10 4.70 2.05 15.21
N SER A 11 4.09 0.91 14.86
CA SER A 11 2.71 0.87 14.39
C SER A 11 1.76 0.82 15.58
N THR A 12 0.58 1.43 15.44
CA THR A 12 -0.53 1.27 16.38
C THR A 12 -1.10 -0.14 16.34
N ILE A 13 -0.86 -0.89 15.26
CA ILE A 13 -1.34 -2.26 15.10
C ILE A 13 -0.52 -3.19 16.01
N PRO A 14 -1.17 -3.93 16.94
CA PRO A 14 -0.48 -4.79 17.90
C PRO A 14 0.18 -6.02 17.25
N ILE A 15 -0.29 -6.42 16.06
CA ILE A 15 0.16 -7.62 15.36
C ILE A 15 1.09 -7.24 14.20
N LYS A 16 2.37 -7.57 14.32
CA LYS A 16 3.40 -7.30 13.28
C LYS A 16 3.10 -7.92 11.91
N LYS A 17 2.37 -9.05 11.86
CA LYS A 17 1.96 -9.68 10.59
C LYS A 17 0.95 -8.85 9.81
N LEU A 18 0.13 -8.06 10.51
CA LEU A 18 -0.90 -7.19 9.92
C LEU A 18 -0.45 -5.74 9.78
N SER A 19 0.73 -5.38 10.30
CA SER A 19 1.26 -4.04 10.13
C SER A 19 1.77 -3.86 8.71
N GLU A 20 1.46 -2.71 8.10
CA GLU A 20 2.02 -2.32 6.80
C GLU A 20 3.54 -2.38 6.82
N ARG A 21 4.13 -3.02 5.81
CA ARG A 21 5.59 -3.11 5.63
C ARG A 21 6.19 -1.82 5.07
N TRP A 22 5.41 -1.14 4.23
CA TRP A 22 5.77 0.09 3.56
C TRP A 22 4.69 1.12 3.86
N LEU A 23 5.09 2.20 4.53
CA LEU A 23 4.25 3.35 4.75
C LEU A 23 4.20 4.16 3.46
N GLY A 24 3.06 4.82 3.27
CA GLY A 24 2.61 5.46 2.04
C GLY A 24 3.62 6.22 1.18
N PRO A 25 3.22 6.60 -0.03
CA PRO A 25 4.07 7.37 -0.91
C PRO A 25 4.30 8.78 -0.33
N PHE A 26 5.52 9.04 0.14
CA PHE A 26 5.95 10.36 0.60
C PHE A 26 6.68 11.12 -0.51
N SER A 27 6.63 12.45 -0.42
CA SER A 27 7.38 13.33 -1.31
C SER A 27 8.76 13.62 -0.72
N ILE A 28 9.81 13.57 -1.54
CA ILE A 28 11.16 13.98 -1.14
C ILE A 28 11.23 15.50 -1.22
N LEU A 29 11.57 16.16 -0.12
CA LEU A 29 11.78 17.61 -0.05
C LEU A 29 13.20 18.00 -0.50
N LYS A 30 14.21 17.27 -0.02
CA LYS A 30 15.62 17.58 -0.31
C LYS A 30 16.50 16.33 -0.15
N LYS A 31 17.56 16.24 -0.94
CA LYS A 31 18.68 15.31 -0.70
C LYS A 31 19.65 15.96 0.29
N ILE A 32 19.81 15.38 1.48
CA ILE A 32 20.66 15.91 2.55
C ILE A 32 22.10 15.44 2.38
N SER A 33 22.29 14.18 1.99
CA SER A 33 23.60 13.60 1.70
C SER A 33 23.50 12.57 0.59
N THR A 34 24.62 11.95 0.23
CA THR A 34 24.67 10.86 -0.78
C THR A 34 23.63 9.78 -0.51
N HIS A 35 23.37 9.47 0.76
CA HIS A 35 22.50 8.38 1.18
C HIS A 35 21.32 8.80 2.06
N ALA A 36 21.13 10.09 2.34
CA ALA A 36 20.06 10.58 3.21
C ALA A 36 19.14 11.57 2.50
N TYR A 37 17.84 11.33 2.62
CA TYR A 37 16.78 12.13 2.00
C TYR A 37 15.80 12.65 3.05
N HIS A 38 15.41 13.92 2.90
CA HIS A 38 14.38 14.56 3.71
C HIS A 38 13.01 14.35 3.05
N LEU A 39 12.07 13.73 3.78
CA LEU A 39 10.71 13.46 3.33
C LEU A 39 9.70 14.44 3.92
N LYS A 40 8.65 14.73 3.17
CA LYS A 40 7.46 15.41 3.66
C LYS A 40 6.57 14.40 4.39
N LEU A 41 6.69 14.34 5.71
CA LEU A 41 5.86 13.49 6.56
C LEU A 41 4.53 14.18 6.94
N PRO A 42 3.44 13.42 7.10
CA PRO A 42 2.16 13.93 7.58
C PRO A 42 2.24 14.30 9.07
N SER A 43 1.29 15.12 9.51
CA SER A 43 1.23 15.61 10.89
C SER A 43 1.19 14.49 11.95
N GLN A 44 0.60 13.35 11.60
CA GLN A 44 0.52 12.16 12.44
C GLN A 44 1.89 11.55 12.76
N LEU A 45 2.90 11.77 11.91
CA LEU A 45 4.25 11.24 12.05
C LEU A 45 5.27 12.30 12.48
N LYS A 46 4.82 13.45 13.02
CA LYS A 46 5.67 14.56 13.46
C LYS A 46 6.75 14.19 14.48
N SER A 47 6.52 13.14 15.29
CA SER A 47 7.48 12.66 16.29
C SER A 47 8.71 11.98 15.66
N ILE A 48 8.60 11.54 14.40
CA ILE A 48 9.66 10.83 13.68
C ILE A 48 10.53 11.86 12.94
N HIS A 49 11.85 11.71 13.05
CA HIS A 49 12.77 12.53 12.27
C HIS A 49 12.55 12.33 10.77
N PRO A 50 12.37 13.40 9.98
CA PRO A 50 11.94 13.30 8.59
C PRO A 50 13.08 12.96 7.61
N VAL A 51 14.29 12.63 8.11
CA VAL A 51 15.46 12.31 7.31
C VAL A 51 15.74 10.81 7.38
N PHE A 52 15.76 10.15 6.22
CA PHE A 52 15.90 8.70 6.12
C PHE A 52 17.02 8.28 5.18
N HIS A 53 17.67 7.16 5.53
CA HIS A 53 18.67 6.51 4.68
C HIS A 53 18.02 5.86 3.46
N ILE A 54 18.72 5.85 2.32
CA ILE A 54 18.22 5.30 1.04
C ILE A 54 17.77 3.84 1.14
N SER A 55 18.39 3.02 2.00
CA SER A 55 18.01 1.62 2.23
C SER A 55 16.62 1.44 2.84
N LEU A 56 16.04 2.50 3.39
CA LEU A 56 14.68 2.51 3.95
C LEU A 56 13.65 3.06 2.98
N LEU A 57 14.06 3.44 1.76
CA LEU A 57 13.22 4.08 0.76
C LEU A 57 13.11 3.19 -0.47
N GLU A 58 11.90 3.08 -1.02
CA GLU A 58 11.66 2.42 -2.31
C GLU A 58 10.92 3.36 -3.26
N PRO A 59 11.36 3.53 -4.51
CA PRO A 59 10.64 4.35 -5.48
C PRO A 59 9.24 3.77 -5.73
N VAL A 60 8.23 4.64 -5.75
CA VAL A 60 6.87 4.24 -6.08
C VAL A 60 6.84 3.82 -7.55
N LYS A 61 6.51 2.56 -7.82
CA LYS A 61 6.27 2.06 -9.17
C LYS A 61 4.81 2.33 -9.52
N THR A 62 4.58 3.19 -10.50
CA THR A 62 3.27 3.26 -11.16
C THR A 62 3.15 1.99 -12.00
N SER A 63 2.12 1.18 -11.74
CA SER A 63 1.91 -0.04 -12.53
C SER A 63 1.82 0.32 -14.01
N THR A 64 2.68 -0.28 -14.83
CA THR A 64 2.65 -0.15 -16.30
C THR A 64 1.51 -0.99 -16.89
N ILE A 65 0.87 -1.86 -16.09
CA ILE A 65 -0.22 -2.71 -16.54
C ILE A 65 -1.46 -1.81 -16.70
N PRO A 66 -1.98 -1.65 -17.93
CA PRO A 66 -3.19 -0.87 -18.13
C PRO A 66 -4.35 -1.51 -17.36
N ASN A 67 -5.24 -0.68 -16.80
CA ASN A 67 -6.51 -1.09 -16.19
C ASN A 67 -6.43 -1.79 -14.81
N GLN A 68 -5.36 -1.62 -14.02
CA GLN A 68 -5.27 -2.22 -12.68
C GLN A 68 -6.03 -1.41 -11.60
N ASN A 69 -6.21 -0.10 -11.82
CA ASN A 69 -7.06 0.76 -11.01
C ASN A 69 -8.45 0.88 -11.67
N GLN A 70 -9.12 -0.24 -11.91
CA GLN A 70 -10.54 -0.16 -12.23
C GLN A 70 -11.28 0.34 -10.99
N GLU A 71 -11.98 1.46 -11.12
CA GLU A 71 -13.05 1.78 -10.19
C GLU A 71 -13.98 0.57 -10.14
N HIS A 72 -14.26 0.09 -8.93
CA HIS A 72 -15.28 -0.93 -8.73
C HIS A 72 -16.56 -0.44 -9.42
N PRO A 73 -17.21 -1.27 -10.25
CA PRO A 73 -18.44 -0.86 -10.90
C PRO A 73 -19.43 -0.38 -9.81
N PRO A 74 -20.15 0.73 -10.05
CA PRO A 74 -21.11 1.24 -9.08
C PRO A 74 -22.16 0.14 -8.78
N PRO A 75 -22.62 0.00 -7.53
CA PRO A 75 -23.65 -0.96 -7.18
C PRO A 75 -24.93 -0.65 -7.97
N ILE A 76 -25.43 -1.65 -8.69
CA ILE A 76 -26.70 -1.57 -9.41
C ILE A 76 -27.79 -1.94 -8.39
N ILE A 77 -28.69 -1.00 -8.11
CA ILE A 77 -29.83 -1.25 -7.22
C ILE A 77 -30.94 -1.89 -8.05
N LEU A 78 -31.06 -3.21 -7.99
CA LEU A 78 -32.24 -3.96 -8.41
C LEU A 78 -32.96 -4.41 -7.14
N GLU A 79 -34.28 -4.22 -7.10
CA GLU A 79 -35.19 -4.58 -6.00
C GLU A 79 -34.64 -5.60 -4.98
N GLU A 80 -34.10 -5.04 -3.89
CA GLU A 80 -33.92 -5.59 -2.54
C GLU A 80 -33.07 -6.85 -2.28
N GLU A 81 -32.35 -7.45 -3.24
CA GLU A 81 -31.24 -8.38 -2.93
C GLU A 81 -30.02 -8.20 -3.87
N GLU A 82 -28.82 -8.00 -3.30
CA GLU A 82 -27.56 -7.86 -4.04
C GLU A 82 -27.12 -9.21 -4.63
N GLU A 83 -27.49 -9.47 -5.88
CA GLU A 83 -27.00 -10.63 -6.64
C GLU A 83 -25.78 -10.27 -7.51
N TRP A 84 -24.71 -11.06 -7.39
CA TRP A 84 -23.51 -10.94 -8.22
C TRP A 84 -23.59 -11.93 -9.39
N GLU A 85 -23.69 -11.44 -10.63
CA GLU A 85 -23.56 -12.29 -11.82
C GLU A 85 -22.10 -12.74 -12.03
N VAL A 86 -21.86 -14.05 -11.94
CA VAL A 86 -20.55 -14.64 -12.24
C VAL A 86 -20.45 -14.93 -13.74
N TYR A 87 -19.72 -14.10 -14.49
CA TYR A 87 -19.55 -14.26 -15.93
C TYR A 87 -18.77 -15.52 -16.32
N GLN A 88 -17.72 -15.87 -15.59
CA GLN A 88 -16.94 -17.09 -15.86
C GLN A 88 -16.06 -17.46 -14.66
N ILE A 89 -16.03 -18.75 -14.31
CA ILE A 89 -15.08 -19.28 -13.33
C ILE A 89 -13.74 -19.49 -14.04
N MET A 90 -12.73 -18.72 -13.65
CA MET A 90 -11.41 -18.72 -14.30
C MET A 90 -10.51 -19.87 -13.81
N ASP A 91 -10.64 -20.31 -12.56
CA ASP A 91 -9.83 -21.39 -11.99
C ASP A 91 -10.54 -22.03 -10.79
N SER A 92 -10.35 -23.34 -10.59
CA SER A 92 -10.91 -24.11 -9.47
C SER A 92 -9.92 -25.18 -9.02
N LYS A 93 -9.64 -25.23 -7.71
CA LYS A 93 -8.69 -26.20 -7.12
C LYS A 93 -9.34 -26.98 -5.98
N LEU A 94 -9.57 -28.26 -6.20
CA LEU A 94 -10.01 -29.19 -5.16
C LEU A 94 -8.81 -29.72 -4.37
N LYS A 95 -8.76 -29.43 -3.07
CA LYS A 95 -7.80 -30.05 -2.15
C LYS A 95 -8.53 -31.13 -1.35
N ARG A 96 -8.21 -32.40 -1.60
CA ARG A 96 -8.67 -33.53 -0.77
C ARG A 96 -7.88 -33.53 0.54
N GLU A 97 -8.58 -33.49 1.66
CA GLU A 97 -7.99 -33.84 2.96
C GLU A 97 -7.84 -35.36 3.07
N LYS A 98 -6.86 -35.79 3.86
CA LYS A 98 -6.40 -37.17 4.00
C LYS A 98 -6.75 -37.67 5.40
#